data_AF-A0A7V6PVW2-F1
#
_entry.id   AF-A0A7V6PVW2-F1
#
_cell.length_a   1.000
_cell.length_b   1.000
_cell.length_c   1.000
_cell.angle_alpha   90.00
_cell.angle_beta   90.00
_cell.angle_gamma   90.00
#
_symmetry.space_group_name_H-M   'P 1'
#
loop_
_entity.id
_entity.type
_entity.pdbx_description
1 polymer ?
#
loop_
_entity_poly.entity_id
_entity_poly.type
_entity_poly.pdbx_seq_one_letter_code
_entity_poly.pdbx_strand_id
1 'polypeptide(L)'
;MREENPEFTIAYMPPIACGSYGQRKFTYSTIVSNALAVSSTNKKLDATFKLFDFYYSDRGIDLLSWGREGETYTVVNGERKFIDCESIADIRNKYGLTTYGTYTIFDYDSHMSTFSKELAEAYIEAQKYDMPEDPEPSFTEEEYEEFVHIDEALRKHKEENLAKFIIGTRDLSEWEDYVKEAMDLGVERYLELHNIAYKRTQELLKK
;
A
#
# COMPACT_ATOMS: atom_id res chain seq x y z
N MET A 1 15.27 23.63 -9.48
CA MET A 1 16.27 22.66 -9.98
C MET A 1 16.39 22.70 -11.49
N ARG A 2 15.34 22.44 -12.28
CA ARG A 2 15.41 22.60 -13.76
C ARG A 2 15.54 24.04 -14.25
N GLU A 3 14.95 24.99 -13.52
CA GLU A 3 15.10 26.43 -13.79
C GLU A 3 16.56 26.90 -13.69
N GLU A 4 17.35 26.27 -12.82
CA GLU A 4 18.76 26.60 -12.58
C GLU A 4 19.73 25.66 -13.32
N ASN A 5 19.29 24.43 -13.63
CA ASN A 5 20.03 23.43 -14.39
C ASN A 5 19.09 22.71 -15.37
N PRO A 6 19.01 23.17 -16.63
CA PRO A 6 18.09 22.60 -17.62
C PRO A 6 18.26 21.10 -17.88
N GLU A 7 19.47 20.57 -17.67
CA GLU A 7 19.78 19.14 -17.85
C GLU A 7 19.43 18.29 -16.62
N PHE A 8 18.98 18.90 -15.53
CA PHE A 8 18.61 18.17 -14.32
C PHE A 8 17.40 17.26 -14.58
N THR A 9 17.59 15.96 -14.44
CA THR A 9 16.52 14.94 -14.44
C THR A 9 16.65 14.06 -13.21
N ILE A 10 15.50 13.72 -12.61
CA ILE A 10 15.40 12.66 -11.61
C ILE A 10 14.77 11.50 -12.34
N ALA A 11 15.61 10.64 -12.90
CA ALA A 11 15.14 9.41 -13.51
C ALA A 11 14.57 8.47 -12.42
N TYR A 12 13.53 7.73 -12.80
CA TYR A 12 13.06 6.62 -11.99
C TYR A 12 14.21 5.63 -11.75
N MET A 13 14.41 5.24 -10.49
CA MET A 13 15.40 4.23 -10.11
C MET A 13 14.67 2.93 -9.75
N PRO A 14 14.90 1.84 -10.50
CA PRO A 14 14.41 0.52 -10.12
C PRO A 14 14.84 0.13 -8.70
N PRO A 15 14.02 -0.63 -7.95
CA PRO A 15 14.42 -1.12 -6.64
C PRO A 15 15.71 -1.93 -6.75
N ILE A 16 16.63 -1.65 -5.84
CA ILE A 16 17.91 -2.37 -5.75
C ILE A 16 17.68 -3.74 -5.11
N ALA A 17 18.35 -4.76 -5.64
CA ALA A 17 18.19 -6.14 -5.19
C ALA A 17 18.84 -6.43 -3.81
N CYS A 18 19.50 -5.47 -3.17
CA CYS A 18 20.16 -5.60 -1.85
C CYS A 18 20.69 -7.01 -1.47
N GLY A 19 21.95 -7.31 -1.83
CA GLY A 19 22.61 -8.57 -1.45
C GLY A 19 22.38 -9.73 -2.41
N SER A 20 22.86 -10.93 -2.05
CA SER A 20 22.82 -12.12 -2.93
C SER A 20 21.45 -12.78 -3.01
N TYR A 21 20.56 -12.53 -2.05
CA TYR A 21 19.23 -13.13 -1.96
C TYR A 21 18.09 -12.15 -2.26
N GLY A 22 18.37 -10.85 -2.30
CA GLY A 22 17.30 -9.89 -2.48
C GLY A 22 16.85 -9.81 -3.95
N GLN A 23 15.63 -9.31 -4.11
CA GLN A 23 14.94 -9.23 -5.38
C GLN A 23 14.72 -7.75 -5.71
N ARG A 24 14.73 -7.40 -7.00
CA ARG A 24 14.32 -6.07 -7.46
C ARG A 24 12.80 -6.00 -7.45
N LYS A 25 12.19 -6.00 -6.26
CA LYS A 25 10.74 -5.97 -6.10
C LYS A 25 10.34 -5.01 -4.98
N PHE A 26 9.19 -4.37 -5.14
CA PHE A 26 8.58 -3.56 -4.09
C PHE A 26 7.83 -4.48 -3.12
N THR A 27 8.30 -4.53 -1.87
CA THR A 27 7.60 -5.26 -0.81
C THR A 27 6.23 -4.63 -0.55
N TYR A 28 5.21 -5.47 -0.34
CA TYR A 28 3.84 -5.05 -0.03
C TYR A 28 3.11 -4.28 -1.15
N SER A 29 3.62 -4.31 -2.39
CA SER A 29 2.99 -3.62 -3.54
C SER A 29 1.61 -4.18 -3.91
N THR A 30 1.28 -5.39 -3.45
CA THR A 30 0.03 -6.11 -3.75
C THR A 30 -0.90 -6.23 -2.56
N ILE A 31 -0.70 -5.43 -1.49
CA ILE A 31 -1.52 -5.49 -0.28
C ILE A 31 -2.43 -4.27 -0.20
N VAL A 32 -3.72 -4.51 0.01
CA VAL A 32 -4.70 -3.46 0.28
C VAL A 32 -4.87 -3.34 1.79
N SER A 33 -4.33 -2.27 2.38
CA SER A 33 -4.36 -2.05 3.83
C SER A 33 -5.53 -1.20 4.32
N ASN A 34 -6.42 -0.76 3.43
CA ASN A 34 -7.52 0.15 3.75
C ASN A 34 -8.86 -0.54 3.50
N ALA A 35 -9.79 -0.42 4.45
CA ALA A 35 -11.14 -0.94 4.34
C ALA A 35 -12.15 -0.02 5.01
N LEU A 36 -13.43 -0.18 4.66
CA LEU A 36 -14.55 0.44 5.35
C LEU A 36 -15.12 -0.54 6.36
N ALA A 37 -15.35 -0.09 7.58
CA ALA A 37 -15.98 -0.88 8.64
C ALA A 37 -17.35 -0.30 9.00
N VAL A 38 -18.29 -1.18 9.37
CA VAL A 38 -19.61 -0.78 9.85
C VAL A 38 -19.67 -0.95 11.37
N SER A 39 -19.94 0.14 12.08
CA SER A 39 -20.14 0.10 13.54
C SER A 39 -21.32 -0.79 13.91
N SER A 40 -21.17 -1.57 15.00
CA SER A 40 -22.24 -2.39 15.58
C SER A 40 -23.47 -1.59 16.02
N THR A 41 -23.33 -0.28 16.22
CA THR A 41 -24.43 0.62 16.61
C THR A 41 -25.16 1.25 15.41
N ASN A 42 -24.77 0.93 14.18
CA ASN A 42 -25.39 1.49 12.98
C ASN A 42 -26.84 0.99 12.82
N LYS A 43 -27.80 1.93 12.85
CA LYS A 43 -29.24 1.63 12.71
C LYS A 43 -29.72 1.62 11.25
N LYS A 44 -28.83 1.82 10.27
CA LYS A 44 -29.13 1.99 8.83
C LYS A 44 -28.28 1.05 7.96
N LEU A 45 -28.21 -0.24 8.34
CA LEU A 45 -27.38 -1.24 7.67
C LEU A 45 -27.66 -1.35 6.17
N ASP A 46 -28.92 -1.52 5.76
CA ASP A 46 -29.28 -1.66 4.35
C ASP A 46 -28.83 -0.47 3.49
N ALA A 47 -29.00 0.75 4.00
CA ALA A 47 -28.56 1.95 3.29
C ALA A 47 -27.03 2.04 3.23
N THR A 48 -26.34 1.59 4.28
CA THR A 48 -24.88 1.56 4.34
C THR A 48 -24.31 0.58 3.33
N PHE A 49 -24.87 -0.63 3.25
CA PHE A 49 -24.42 -1.61 2.26
C PHE A 49 -24.76 -1.22 0.83
N LYS A 50 -25.89 -0.53 0.58
CA LYS A 50 -26.15 0.08 -0.74
C LYS A 50 -25.13 1.15 -1.11
N LEU A 51 -24.63 1.92 -0.15
CA LEU A 51 -23.55 2.88 -0.40
C LEU A 51 -22.23 2.17 -0.71
N PHE A 52 -21.89 1.10 0.02
CA PHE A 52 -20.69 0.32 -0.26
C PHE A 52 -20.78 -0.34 -1.63
N ASP A 53 -21.91 -0.96 -1.97
CA ASP A 53 -22.17 -1.52 -3.31
C ASP A 53 -21.99 -0.46 -4.40
N PHE A 54 -22.49 0.77 -4.17
CA PHE A 54 -22.25 1.88 -5.07
C PHE A 54 -20.75 2.17 -5.27
N TYR A 55 -19.92 2.15 -4.21
CA TYR A 55 -18.47 2.39 -4.33
C TYR A 55 -17.75 1.37 -5.22
N TYR A 56 -18.28 0.16 -5.37
CA TYR A 56 -17.75 -0.88 -6.26
C TYR A 56 -18.36 -0.86 -7.67
N SER A 57 -19.43 -0.10 -7.89
CA SER A 57 -20.05 0.01 -9.22
C SER A 57 -19.21 0.87 -10.16
N ASP A 58 -19.23 0.59 -11.47
CA ASP A 58 -18.53 1.40 -12.49
C ASP A 58 -18.83 2.90 -12.35
N ARG A 59 -20.10 3.22 -12.08
CA ARG A 59 -20.54 4.60 -11.86
C ARG A 59 -19.95 5.21 -10.58
N GLY A 60 -19.85 4.43 -9.51
CA GLY A 60 -19.26 4.89 -8.26
C GLY A 60 -17.76 5.12 -8.41
N ILE A 61 -17.06 4.18 -9.04
CA ILE A 61 -15.64 4.32 -9.35
C ILE A 61 -15.40 5.59 -10.17
N ASP A 62 -16.17 5.80 -11.25
CA ASP A 62 -16.06 6.99 -12.11
C ASP A 62 -16.34 8.29 -11.33
N LEU A 63 -17.48 8.36 -10.64
CA LEU A 63 -17.89 9.55 -9.90
C LEU A 63 -16.95 9.89 -8.75
N LEU A 64 -16.47 8.90 -8.01
CA LEU A 64 -15.64 9.10 -6.82
C LEU A 64 -14.16 9.35 -7.17
N SER A 65 -13.75 8.98 -8.40
CA SER A 65 -12.41 9.26 -8.90
C SER A 65 -12.32 10.59 -9.64
N TRP A 66 -13.29 10.87 -10.51
CA TRP A 66 -13.26 12.03 -11.39
C TRP A 66 -14.25 13.14 -11.02
N GLY A 67 -15.34 12.80 -10.35
CA GLY A 67 -16.46 13.72 -10.15
C GLY A 67 -17.39 13.76 -11.35
N ARG A 68 -17.83 14.96 -11.72
CA ARG A 68 -18.75 15.23 -12.85
C ARG A 68 -18.07 16.03 -13.95
N GLU A 69 -18.32 15.64 -15.19
CA GLU A 69 -17.90 16.40 -16.37
C GLU A 69 -18.53 17.79 -16.37
N GLY A 70 -17.73 18.82 -16.68
CA GLY A 70 -18.12 20.23 -16.67
C GLY A 70 -18.10 20.89 -15.29
N GLU A 71 -18.08 20.12 -14.19
CA GLU A 71 -17.99 20.66 -12.82
C GLU A 71 -16.59 20.45 -12.22
N THR A 72 -16.04 19.25 -12.41
CA THR A 72 -14.78 18.81 -11.80
C THR A 72 -13.70 18.50 -12.83
N TYR A 73 -14.08 17.96 -13.98
CA TYR A 73 -13.18 17.69 -15.10
C TYR A 73 -13.80 18.06 -16.45
N THR A 74 -12.98 18.18 -17.47
CA THR A 74 -13.38 18.29 -18.88
C THR A 74 -12.65 17.26 -19.73
N VAL A 75 -13.18 16.95 -20.91
CA VAL A 75 -12.51 16.08 -21.87
C VAL A 75 -11.83 16.94 -22.94
N VAL A 76 -10.50 16.85 -23.02
CA VAL A 76 -9.68 17.55 -24.01
C VAL A 76 -8.91 16.51 -24.82
N ASN A 77 -9.16 16.46 -26.14
CA ASN A 77 -8.54 15.48 -27.05
C ASN A 77 -8.77 14.01 -26.65
N GLY A 78 -9.91 13.70 -26.02
CA GLY A 78 -10.22 12.35 -25.55
C GLY A 78 -9.63 12.01 -24.18
N GLU A 79 -8.84 12.89 -23.57
CA GLU A 79 -8.30 12.73 -22.21
C GLU A 79 -9.09 13.60 -21.22
N ARG A 80 -9.35 13.06 -20.03
CA ARG A 80 -9.96 13.83 -18.94
C ARG A 80 -8.90 14.69 -18.25
N LYS A 81 -9.26 15.94 -17.95
CA LYS A 81 -8.43 16.90 -17.21
C LYS A 81 -9.27 17.61 -16.15
N PHE A 82 -8.80 17.61 -14.90
CA PHE A 82 -9.44 18.37 -13.83
C PHE A 82 -9.44 19.87 -14.11
N ILE A 83 -10.52 20.55 -13.74
CA ILE A 83 -10.68 21.99 -13.92
C ILE A 83 -9.91 22.71 -12.80
N ASP A 84 -8.95 23.54 -13.16
CA ASP A 84 -8.02 24.28 -12.28
C ASP A 84 -7.45 23.42 -11.13
N CYS A 85 -6.91 22.24 -11.45
CA CYS A 85 -6.11 21.42 -10.54
C CYS A 85 -4.84 20.98 -11.25
N GLU A 86 -3.68 21.26 -10.65
CA GLU A 86 -2.37 20.88 -11.20
C GLU A 86 -1.73 19.75 -10.39
N SER A 87 -2.34 19.38 -9.25
CA SER A 87 -1.85 18.35 -8.36
C SER A 87 -2.96 17.56 -7.70
N ILE A 88 -2.61 16.40 -7.14
CA ILE A 88 -3.50 15.61 -6.28
C ILE A 88 -4.00 16.44 -5.08
N ALA A 89 -3.17 17.34 -4.55
CA ALA A 89 -3.54 18.21 -3.45
C ALA A 89 -4.67 19.18 -3.84
N ASP A 90 -4.64 19.71 -5.06
CA ASP A 90 -5.71 20.59 -5.56
C ASP A 90 -7.03 19.83 -5.71
N ILE A 91 -6.98 18.60 -6.27
CA ILE A 91 -8.15 17.73 -6.40
C ILE A 91 -8.82 17.52 -5.04
N ARG A 92 -8.03 17.20 -4.00
CA ARG A 92 -8.51 16.99 -2.64
C ARG A 92 -9.09 18.27 -2.03
N ASN A 93 -8.35 19.38 -2.11
CA ASN A 93 -8.74 20.63 -1.47
C ASN A 93 -9.97 21.28 -2.12
N LYS A 94 -10.07 21.20 -3.45
CA LYS A 94 -11.14 21.84 -4.22
C LYS A 94 -12.41 21.00 -4.29
N TYR A 95 -12.27 19.69 -4.50
CA TYR A 95 -13.39 18.79 -4.78
C TYR A 95 -13.65 17.75 -3.70
N GLY A 96 -12.73 17.55 -2.75
CA GLY A 96 -12.86 16.51 -1.72
C GLY A 96 -12.66 15.08 -2.24
N LEU A 97 -12.42 14.91 -3.55
CA LEU A 97 -12.16 13.62 -4.17
C LEU A 97 -10.84 13.04 -3.67
N THR A 98 -10.68 11.73 -3.76
CA THR A 98 -9.44 11.00 -3.37
C THR A 98 -9.11 11.10 -1.87
N THR A 99 -10.13 11.40 -1.06
CA THR A 99 -10.02 11.46 0.41
C THR A 99 -10.40 10.11 1.03
N TYR A 100 -9.70 9.70 2.08
CA TYR A 100 -10.02 8.46 2.80
C TYR A 100 -11.49 8.40 3.22
N GLY A 101 -12.11 7.22 3.05
CA GLY A 101 -13.52 6.98 3.36
C GLY A 101 -14.51 7.36 2.26
N THR A 102 -14.04 7.98 1.17
CA THR A 102 -14.92 8.40 0.06
C THR A 102 -15.02 7.41 -1.08
N TYR A 103 -14.18 6.36 -1.11
CA TYR A 103 -14.15 5.32 -2.15
C TYR A 103 -13.61 3.99 -1.60
N THR A 104 -13.82 2.90 -2.35
CA THR A 104 -13.13 1.60 -2.15
C THR A 104 -12.20 1.29 -3.33
N ILE A 105 -12.76 1.25 -4.54
CA ILE A 105 -12.02 1.15 -5.80
C ILE A 105 -11.87 2.57 -6.38
N PHE A 106 -10.72 2.83 -7.00
CA PHE A 106 -10.34 4.13 -7.51
C PHE A 106 -9.70 4.01 -8.88
N ASP A 107 -10.14 4.85 -9.82
CA ASP A 107 -9.50 5.00 -11.13
C ASP A 107 -8.27 5.90 -10.98
N TYR A 108 -7.10 5.27 -11.04
CA TYR A 108 -5.83 5.95 -10.85
C TYR A 108 -5.46 6.90 -11.99
N ASP A 109 -6.11 6.78 -13.16
CA ASP A 109 -5.90 7.73 -14.27
C ASP A 109 -6.30 9.15 -13.85
N SER A 110 -7.21 9.30 -12.88
CA SER A 110 -7.56 10.59 -12.30
C SER A 110 -6.34 11.29 -11.67
N HIS A 111 -5.53 10.58 -10.89
CA HIS A 111 -4.28 11.14 -10.38
C HIS A 111 -3.27 11.38 -11.50
N MET A 112 -3.08 10.39 -12.38
CA MET A 112 -2.12 10.49 -13.48
C MET A 112 -2.42 11.64 -14.44
N SER A 113 -3.68 12.10 -14.52
CA SER A 113 -4.06 13.26 -15.32
C SER A 113 -3.34 14.56 -14.94
N THR A 114 -2.87 14.66 -13.68
CA THR A 114 -2.11 15.79 -13.13
C THR A 114 -0.60 15.57 -13.19
N PHE A 115 -0.14 14.39 -13.60
CA PHE A 115 1.29 14.07 -13.64
C PHE A 115 1.97 14.71 -14.83
N SER A 116 3.24 15.07 -14.65
CA SER A 116 4.12 15.29 -15.79
C SER A 116 4.32 13.99 -16.55
N LYS A 117 4.67 14.09 -17.85
CA LYS A 117 4.96 12.92 -18.69
C LYS A 117 6.01 11.99 -18.06
N GLU A 118 7.10 12.56 -17.53
CA GLU A 118 8.18 11.82 -16.88
C GLU A 118 7.71 11.07 -15.63
N LEU A 119 6.83 11.68 -14.82
CA LEU A 119 6.25 11.02 -13.64
C LEU A 119 5.28 9.90 -14.04
N ALA A 120 4.46 10.11 -15.07
CA ALA A 120 3.56 9.07 -15.58
C ALA A 120 4.34 7.87 -16.12
N GLU A 121 5.42 8.10 -16.88
CA GLU A 121 6.31 7.04 -17.38
C GLU A 121 7.00 6.29 -16.23
N ALA A 122 7.46 7.00 -15.20
CA ALA A 122 8.05 6.41 -14.00
C ALA A 122 7.06 5.50 -13.26
N TYR A 123 5.80 5.92 -13.14
CA TYR A 123 4.77 5.14 -12.47
C TYR A 123 4.47 3.82 -13.20
N ILE A 124 4.40 3.86 -14.54
CA ILE A 124 4.21 2.67 -15.38
C ILE A 124 5.42 1.73 -15.30
N GLU A 125 6.64 2.29 -15.33
CA GLU A 125 7.86 1.50 -15.18
C GLU A 125 7.93 0.80 -13.82
N ALA A 126 7.46 1.46 -12.75
CA ALA A 126 7.50 0.93 -11.40
C ALA A 126 6.71 -0.38 -11.23
N GLN A 127 5.57 -0.52 -11.92
CA GLN A 127 4.70 -1.70 -11.82
C GLN A 127 5.40 -3.01 -12.23
N LYS A 128 6.44 -2.95 -13.06
CA LYS A 128 7.25 -4.15 -13.44
C LYS A 128 7.95 -4.78 -12.23
N TYR A 129 8.14 -3.99 -11.19
CA TYR A 129 8.80 -4.39 -9.96
C TYR A 129 7.80 -4.72 -8.84
N ASP A 130 6.50 -4.78 -9.12
CA ASP A 130 5.53 -5.26 -8.13
C ASP A 130 5.75 -6.75 -7.86
N MET A 131 5.53 -7.15 -6.61
CA MET A 131 5.44 -8.55 -6.22
C MET A 131 4.29 -9.24 -6.96
N PRO A 132 4.34 -10.58 -7.15
CA PRO A 132 3.15 -11.31 -7.55
C PRO A 132 2.07 -11.20 -6.47
N GLU A 133 0.80 -11.19 -6.89
CA GLU A 133 -0.32 -11.28 -5.96
C GLU A 133 -0.25 -12.62 -5.22
N ASP A 134 -0.13 -12.56 -3.89
CA ASP A 134 -0.12 -13.72 -3.00
C ASP A 134 -1.04 -13.40 -1.81
N PRO A 135 -2.19 -14.10 -1.65
CA PRO A 135 -3.09 -13.86 -0.55
C PRO A 135 -2.41 -14.06 0.80
N GLU A 136 -2.63 -13.13 1.73
CA GLU A 136 -2.06 -13.26 3.07
C GLU A 136 -2.57 -14.54 3.77
N PRO A 137 -1.69 -15.30 4.44
CA PRO A 137 -2.09 -16.42 5.26
C PRO A 137 -3.14 -16.00 6.29
N SER A 138 -4.29 -16.65 6.29
CA SER A 138 -5.34 -16.39 7.28
C SER A 138 -5.11 -17.28 8.50
N PHE A 139 -4.83 -16.69 9.65
CA PHE A 139 -4.71 -17.39 10.95
C PHE A 139 -6.09 -17.84 11.48
N THR A 140 -6.13 -18.88 12.31
CA THR A 140 -7.29 -19.11 13.19
C THR A 140 -7.28 -18.11 14.34
N GLU A 141 -8.37 -18.02 15.10
CA GLU A 141 -8.42 -17.14 16.28
C GLU A 141 -7.32 -17.48 17.28
N GLU A 142 -7.13 -18.77 17.58
CA GLU A 142 -6.14 -19.24 18.53
C GLU A 142 -4.70 -18.99 18.05
N GLU A 143 -4.44 -19.20 16.76
CA GLU A 143 -3.14 -18.90 16.16
C GLU A 143 -2.87 -17.38 16.15
N TYR A 144 -3.91 -16.56 15.94
CA TYR A 144 -3.81 -15.11 15.90
C TYR A 144 -3.55 -14.51 17.28
N GLU A 145 -4.23 -14.99 18.32
CA GLU A 145 -3.98 -14.60 19.71
C GLU A 145 -2.53 -14.88 20.13
N GLU A 146 -1.96 -16.01 19.70
CA GLU A 146 -0.56 -16.31 19.95
C GLU A 146 0.37 -15.43 19.10
N PHE A 147 0.07 -15.31 17.81
CA PHE A 147 0.86 -14.53 16.85
C PHE A 147 1.01 -13.07 17.25
N VAL A 148 -0.08 -12.40 17.65
CA VAL A 148 -0.07 -10.94 17.91
C VAL A 148 0.91 -10.56 19.02
N HIS A 149 1.04 -11.39 20.05
CA HIS A 149 1.98 -11.15 21.15
C HIS A 149 3.44 -11.32 20.71
N ILE A 150 3.72 -12.34 19.90
CA ILE A 150 5.07 -12.59 19.36
C ILE A 150 5.44 -11.48 18.36
N ASP A 151 4.53 -11.13 17.45
CA ASP A 151 4.74 -10.08 16.46
C ASP A 151 5.04 -8.72 17.12
N GLU A 152 4.26 -8.32 18.13
CA GLU A 152 4.48 -7.05 18.82
C GLU A 152 5.89 -6.99 19.48
N ALA A 153 6.30 -8.07 20.14
CA ALA A 153 7.61 -8.16 20.79
C ALA A 153 8.75 -8.08 19.76
N LEU A 154 8.65 -8.86 18.68
CA LEU A 154 9.64 -8.87 17.59
C LEU A 154 9.71 -7.53 16.86
N ARG A 155 8.55 -6.93 16.55
CA ARG A 155 8.48 -5.64 15.86
C ARG A 155 9.14 -4.54 16.68
N LYS A 156 8.82 -4.45 17.98
CA LYS A 156 9.45 -3.47 18.88
C LYS A 156 10.96 -3.66 18.97
N HIS A 157 11.41 -4.91 19.13
CA HIS A 157 12.82 -5.25 19.20
C HIS A 157 13.57 -4.89 17.91
N LYS A 158 12.99 -5.19 16.74
CA LYS A 158 13.51 -4.83 15.42
C LYS A 158 13.60 -3.31 15.26
N GLU A 159 12.52 -2.58 15.53
CA GLU A 159 12.46 -1.12 15.37
C GLU A 159 13.51 -0.41 16.24
N GLU A 160 13.64 -0.82 17.51
CA GLU A 160 14.62 -0.25 18.44
C GLU A 160 16.05 -0.51 17.99
N ASN A 161 16.39 -1.76 17.63
CA ASN A 161 17.75 -2.10 17.22
C ASN A 161 18.11 -1.54 15.86
N LEU A 162 17.18 -1.50 14.90
CA LEU A 162 17.38 -0.84 13.61
C LEU A 162 17.76 0.64 13.82
N ALA A 163 17.04 1.35 14.70
CA ALA A 163 17.37 2.72 15.04
C ALA A 163 18.79 2.82 15.64
N LYS A 164 19.13 1.94 16.60
CA LYS A 164 20.47 1.91 17.23
C LYS A 164 21.60 1.64 16.25
N PHE A 165 21.42 0.73 15.28
CA PHE A 165 22.40 0.47 14.24
C PHE A 165 22.58 1.68 13.32
N ILE A 166 21.49 2.34 12.92
CA ILE A 166 21.54 3.52 12.04
C ILE A 166 22.26 4.69 12.71
N ILE A 167 21.97 4.96 13.98
CA ILE A 167 22.61 6.07 14.72
C ILE A 167 24.00 5.69 15.28
N GLY A 168 24.43 4.45 15.10
CA GLY A 168 25.75 3.96 15.52
C GLY A 168 25.90 3.71 17.01
N THR A 169 24.81 3.61 17.78
CA THR A 169 24.85 3.25 19.21
C THR A 169 24.92 1.74 19.47
N ARG A 170 24.68 0.93 18.44
CA ARG A 170 24.95 -0.51 18.41
C ARG A 170 25.79 -0.81 17.17
N ASP A 171 26.86 -1.56 17.30
CA ASP A 171 27.77 -1.84 16.18
C ASP A 171 27.25 -3.02 15.36
N LEU A 172 27.40 -3.00 14.03
CA LEU A 172 26.94 -4.09 13.16
C LEU A 172 27.71 -5.41 13.37
N SER A 173 28.86 -5.39 14.04
CA SER A 173 29.53 -6.61 14.50
C SER A 173 28.72 -7.40 15.54
N GLU A 174 27.75 -6.77 16.20
CA GLU A 174 26.83 -7.41 17.15
C GLU A 174 25.60 -8.05 16.47
N TRP A 175 25.64 -8.26 15.15
CA TRP A 175 24.51 -8.79 14.38
C TRP A 175 24.04 -10.16 14.88
N GLU A 176 24.97 -11.07 15.18
CA GLU A 176 24.62 -12.42 15.66
C GLU A 176 23.91 -12.38 17.02
N ASP A 177 24.29 -11.44 17.90
CA ASP A 177 23.61 -11.25 19.18
C ASP A 177 22.19 -10.73 18.97
N TYR A 178 22.00 -9.77 18.06
CA TYR A 178 20.67 -9.29 17.66
C TYR A 178 19.78 -10.42 17.10
N VAL A 179 20.33 -11.29 16.25
CA VAL A 179 19.60 -12.45 15.72
C VAL A 179 19.20 -13.39 16.85
N LYS A 180 20.11 -13.67 17.79
CA LYS A 180 19.82 -14.52 18.94
C LYS A 180 18.75 -13.93 19.86
N GLU A 181 18.80 -12.63 20.13
CA GLU A 181 17.76 -11.92 20.88
C GLU A 181 16.38 -12.08 20.21
N ALA A 182 16.31 -11.96 18.88
CA ALA A 182 15.07 -12.19 18.14
C ALA A 182 14.60 -13.65 18.22
N MET A 183 15.53 -14.62 18.16
CA MET A 183 15.21 -16.05 18.34
C MET A 183 14.61 -16.30 19.74
N ASP A 184 15.19 -15.71 20.79
CA ASP A 184 14.69 -15.80 22.17
C ASP A 184 13.30 -15.16 22.34
N LEU A 185 12.95 -14.18 21.49
CA LEU A 185 11.61 -13.57 21.43
C LEU A 185 10.57 -14.42 20.65
N GLY A 186 10.96 -15.55 20.08
CA GLY A 186 10.02 -16.51 19.49
C GLY A 186 9.93 -16.48 17.96
N VAL A 187 10.98 -16.05 17.24
CA VAL A 187 11.02 -16.12 15.76
C VAL A 187 10.68 -17.52 15.23
N GLU A 188 11.13 -18.59 15.89
CA GLU A 188 10.81 -19.96 15.45
C GLU A 188 9.32 -20.22 15.45
N ARG A 189 8.63 -19.84 16.53
CA ARG A 189 7.18 -20.01 16.66
C ARG A 189 6.42 -19.10 15.71
N TYR A 190 6.90 -17.87 15.53
CA TYR A 190 6.40 -16.93 14.52
C TYR A 190 6.40 -17.57 13.13
N LEU A 191 7.53 -18.15 12.71
CA LEU A 191 7.66 -18.81 11.40
C LEU A 191 6.80 -20.07 11.30
N GLU A 192 6.68 -20.85 12.38
CA GLU A 192 5.82 -22.03 12.41
C GLU A 192 4.35 -21.66 12.16
N LEU A 193 3.82 -20.67 12.87
CA LEU A 193 2.45 -20.18 12.72
C LEU A 193 2.17 -19.71 11.28
N HIS A 194 3.10 -18.94 10.68
CA HIS A 194 2.98 -18.52 9.27
C HIS A 194 2.98 -19.71 8.30
N ASN A 195 3.85 -20.69 8.52
CA ASN A 195 3.91 -21.87 7.66
C ASN A 195 2.64 -22.73 7.73
N ILE A 196 2.02 -22.84 8.91
CA ILE A 196 0.73 -23.51 9.09
C ILE A 196 -0.36 -22.76 8.33
N ALA A 197 -0.50 -21.45 8.57
CA ALA A 197 -1.49 -20.62 7.91
C ALA A 197 -1.30 -20.60 6.38
N TYR A 198 -0.05 -20.52 5.91
CA TYR A 198 0.27 -20.53 4.49
C TYR A 198 -0.13 -21.85 3.81
N LYS A 199 0.20 -22.99 4.42
CA LYS A 199 -0.23 -24.31 3.90
C LYS A 199 -1.75 -24.38 3.78
N ARG A 200 -2.48 -23.91 4.78
CA ARG A 200 -3.96 -23.85 4.77
C ARG A 200 -4.48 -22.97 3.63
N THR A 201 -3.92 -21.78 3.44
CA THR A 201 -4.28 -20.89 2.33
C THR A 201 -4.03 -21.55 0.97
N GLN A 202 -2.87 -22.19 0.78
CA GLN A 202 -2.53 -22.89 -0.47
C GLN A 202 -3.47 -24.07 -0.79
N GLU A 203 -4.02 -24.75 0.22
CA GLU A 203 -5.04 -25.78 0.01
C GLU A 203 -6.40 -25.21 -0.40
N LEU A 204 -6.76 -24.03 0.09
CA LEU A 204 -7.99 -23.33 -0.29
C LEU A 204 -7.94 -22.82 -1.73
N LEU A 205 -6.79 -22.28 -2.16
CA LEU A 205 -6.61 -21.73 -3.52
C LEU A 205 -6.56 -22.78 -4.64
N LYS A 206 -6.35 -24.07 -4.29
CA LYS A 206 -6.36 -25.18 -5.26
C LYS A 206 -7.76 -25.70 -5.59
N LYS A 207 -8.78 -25.27 -4.86
CA LYS A 207 -10.18 -25.67 -5.06
C LYS A 207 -10.88 -24.74 -6.03
#